data_AF-A0A2N2MVR2-F1
#
_entry.id   AF-A0A2N2MVR2-F1
#
_cell.length_a   1.000
_cell.length_b   1.000
_cell.length_c   1.000
_cell.angle_alpha   90.00
_cell.angle_beta   90.00
_cell.angle_gamma   90.00
#
_symmetry.space_group_name_H-M   'P 1'
#
loop_
_entity.id
_entity.type
_entity.pdbx_description
1 polymer ?
#
loop_
_entity_poly.entity_id
_entity_poly.type
_entity_poly.pdbx_seq_one_letter_code
_entity_poly.pdbx_strand_id
1 'polypeptide(L)'
;MIVREEWFKTQALRPNIELSEDEFVIMPNHIHGIIWIVEQFDNHEYNNHFSDIKENRYGTGDLQLSCTGTARRARTTGQFGHPVKGSLPTIVGAFKSAATKRINIQRGTPCKPLWLRNYYEHIIETEKEYINIANYIHNNPENWGLKDEYFSV
;
A
#
# COMPACT_ATOMS: atom_id res chain seq x y z
N MET A 1 3.47 -10.48 -11.34
CA MET A 1 3.16 -9.10 -11.82
C MET A 1 3.51 -8.14 -10.70
N ILE A 2 4.30 -7.09 -10.97
CA ILE A 2 4.89 -6.23 -9.91
C ILE A 2 3.88 -5.71 -8.91
N VAL A 3 2.72 -5.22 -9.37
CA VAL A 3 1.69 -4.68 -8.46
C VAL A 3 1.20 -5.73 -7.47
N ARG A 4 0.88 -6.94 -7.93
CA ARG A 4 0.47 -8.07 -7.08
C ARG A 4 1.56 -8.44 -6.08
N GLU A 5 2.80 -8.54 -6.55
CA GLU A 5 3.95 -8.89 -5.71
C GLU A 5 4.19 -7.85 -4.60
N GLU A 6 4.13 -6.56 -4.94
CA GLU A 6 4.29 -5.50 -3.94
C GLU A 6 3.11 -5.41 -2.97
N TRP A 7 1.90 -5.78 -3.40
CA TRP A 7 0.74 -5.87 -2.51
C TRP A 7 1.00 -6.90 -1.41
N PHE A 8 1.28 -8.15 -1.76
CA PHE A 8 1.51 -9.22 -0.79
C PHE A 8 2.81 -9.07 0.02
N LYS A 9 3.82 -8.38 -0.49
CA LYS A 9 4.99 -7.98 0.32
C LYS A 9 4.61 -7.08 1.50
N THR A 10 3.48 -6.37 1.43
CA THR A 10 3.03 -5.51 2.52
C THR A 10 2.78 -6.32 3.80
N GLN A 11 2.15 -7.50 3.69
CA GLN A 11 1.93 -8.44 4.79
C GLN A 11 3.25 -8.99 5.35
N ALA A 12 4.20 -9.38 4.48
CA ALA A 12 5.51 -9.87 4.93
C ALA A 12 6.30 -8.83 5.74
N LEU A 13 6.06 -7.53 5.51
CA LEU A 13 6.73 -6.43 6.21
C LEU A 13 6.00 -5.97 7.48
N ARG A 14 4.75 -6.40 7.69
CA ARG A 14 3.88 -5.87 8.75
C ARG A 14 3.09 -7.02 9.39
N PRO A 15 3.46 -7.44 10.61
CA PRO A 15 2.82 -8.60 11.25
C PRO A 15 1.34 -8.37 11.61
N ASN A 16 0.86 -7.12 11.62
CA ASN A 16 -0.54 -6.76 11.91
C ASN A 16 -1.40 -6.70 10.64
N ILE A 17 -0.87 -7.14 9.49
CA ILE A 17 -1.56 -7.04 8.20
C ILE A 17 -1.70 -8.44 7.62
N GLU A 18 -2.93 -8.82 7.34
CA GLU A 18 -3.26 -10.05 6.61
C GLU A 18 -3.96 -9.69 5.30
N LEU A 19 -3.58 -10.37 4.22
CA LEU A 19 -4.08 -10.18 2.86
C LEU A 19 -4.41 -11.55 2.26
N SER A 20 -5.59 -11.66 1.67
CA SER A 20 -6.02 -12.86 0.95
C SER A 20 -5.84 -12.70 -0.56
N GLU A 21 -5.54 -13.81 -1.25
CA GLU A 21 -5.42 -13.84 -2.71
C GLU A 21 -6.77 -13.66 -3.42
N ASP A 22 -7.85 -14.14 -2.80
CA ASP A 22 -9.21 -14.08 -3.34
C ASP A 22 -9.87 -12.71 -3.13
N GLU A 23 -9.28 -11.88 -2.26
CA GLU A 23 -9.76 -10.54 -1.92
C GLU A 23 -8.94 -9.44 -2.59
N PHE A 24 -8.25 -9.78 -3.69
CA PHE A 24 -7.41 -8.84 -4.42
C PHE A 24 -7.48 -9.05 -5.94
N VAL A 25 -7.84 -7.99 -6.66
CA VAL A 25 -7.88 -7.99 -8.13
C VAL A 25 -7.20 -6.76 -8.72
N ILE A 26 -6.64 -6.96 -9.91
CA ILE A 26 -5.99 -5.90 -10.68
C ILE A 26 -6.75 -5.75 -11.98
N MET A 27 -7.31 -4.55 -12.15
CA MET A 27 -8.00 -4.12 -13.35
C MET A 27 -7.03 -3.29 -14.21
N PRO A 28 -7.32 -3.07 -15.50
CA PRO A 28 -6.45 -2.27 -16.37
C PRO A 28 -6.17 -0.84 -15.87
N ASN A 29 -7.09 -0.23 -15.12
CA ASN A 29 -6.97 1.16 -14.64
C ASN A 29 -6.90 1.31 -13.10
N HIS A 30 -7.29 0.31 -12.31
CA HIS A 30 -7.26 0.37 -10.84
C HIS A 30 -7.08 -1.04 -10.23
N ILE A 31 -7.00 -1.09 -8.90
CA ILE A 31 -6.93 -2.33 -8.14
C ILE A 31 -7.99 -2.29 -7.03
N HIS A 32 -8.50 -3.45 -6.64
CA HIS A 32 -9.29 -3.61 -5.43
C HIS A 32 -8.60 -4.63 -4.50
N GLY A 33 -8.69 -4.37 -3.20
CA GLY A 33 -8.08 -5.20 -2.17
C GLY A 33 -8.77 -5.01 -0.83
N ILE A 34 -8.96 -6.09 -0.07
CA ILE A 34 -9.29 -6.02 1.36
C ILE A 34 -7.98 -6.11 2.15
N ILE A 35 -7.90 -5.32 3.22
CA ILE A 35 -6.78 -5.35 4.17
C ILE A 35 -7.35 -5.68 5.55
N TRP A 36 -6.90 -6.78 6.14
CA TRP A 36 -7.20 -7.11 7.53
C TRP A 36 -6.12 -6.49 8.41
N ILE A 37 -6.54 -5.63 9.35
CA ILE A 37 -5.66 -5.07 10.37
C ILE A 37 -5.94 -5.83 11.67
N VAL A 38 -5.02 -6.72 12.03
CA VAL A 38 -5.17 -7.60 13.20
C VAL A 38 -4.39 -7.03 14.38
N GLU A 39 -4.92 -7.19 15.59
CA GLU A 39 -4.20 -6.85 16.82
C GLU A 39 -3.01 -7.81 16.98
N GLN A 40 -1.81 -7.24 17.20
CA GLN A 40 -0.67 -8.04 17.62
C GLN A 40 -0.73 -8.19 19.13
N PHE A 41 -0.80 -9.42 19.62
CA PHE A 41 -0.57 -9.69 21.04
C PHE A 41 0.91 -9.49 21.32
N ASP A 42 1.22 -8.32 21.87
CA ASP A 42 2.54 -7.96 22.34
C ASP A 42 2.92 -8.86 23.53
N ASN A 43 3.79 -9.86 23.30
CA ASN A 43 4.49 -10.60 24.37
C ASN A 43 5.57 -9.72 25.03
N HIS A 44 5.19 -8.51 25.46
CA HIS A 44 6.10 -7.45 25.92
C HIS A 44 6.68 -7.67 27.33
N GLU A 45 6.31 -8.75 28.04
CA GLU A 45 6.86 -9.00 29.39
C GLU A 45 8.23 -9.70 29.42
N TYR A 46 8.74 -10.26 28.31
CA TYR A 46 10.00 -11.04 28.33
C TYR A 46 11.21 -10.40 27.64
N ASN A 47 11.02 -9.36 26.83
CA ASN A 47 12.10 -8.82 25.96
C ASN A 47 12.74 -7.51 26.46
N ASN A 48 12.28 -6.94 27.59
CA ASN A 48 12.77 -5.65 28.10
C ASN A 48 14.19 -5.69 28.73
N HIS A 49 14.90 -6.83 28.71
CA HIS A 49 16.26 -6.92 29.26
C HIS A 49 17.35 -7.19 28.20
N PHE A 50 17.03 -7.33 26.91
CA PHE A 50 18.02 -7.67 25.88
C PHE A 50 18.18 -6.62 24.75
N SER A 51 17.34 -5.59 24.70
CA SER A 51 17.34 -4.60 23.60
C SER A 51 18.29 -3.40 23.77
N ASP A 52 18.96 -3.24 24.91
CA ASP A 52 19.94 -2.14 25.10
C ASP A 52 21.28 -2.38 24.37
N ILE A 53 21.45 -3.52 23.70
CA ILE A 53 22.68 -3.86 22.98
C ILE A 53 22.34 -4.48 21.62
N LYS A 54 21.81 -3.68 20.69
CA LYS A 54 22.08 -3.73 19.23
C LYS A 54 21.02 -2.95 18.46
N GLU A 55 21.38 -1.74 18.03
CA GLU A 55 21.25 -1.37 16.62
C GLU A 55 22.02 -0.07 16.35
N ASN A 56 23.33 -0.26 16.16
CA ASN A 56 24.11 0.58 15.28
C ASN A 56 24.62 -0.34 14.17
N ARG A 57 24.49 0.12 12.90
CA ARG A 57 24.88 -0.51 11.62
C ARG A 57 23.74 -1.20 10.85
N TYR A 58 23.12 -0.44 9.94
CA TYR A 58 23.20 -0.74 8.50
C TYR A 58 23.25 0.57 7.73
N GLY A 59 24.47 0.94 7.34
CA GLY A 59 24.67 1.92 6.27
C GLY A 59 24.12 1.35 4.97
N THR A 60 23.33 2.13 4.25
CA THR A 60 22.98 1.83 2.87
C THR A 60 23.66 2.86 2.01
N GLY A 61 24.67 2.40 1.28
CA GLY A 61 25.47 3.18 0.35
C GLY A 61 24.63 3.78 -0.79
N ASP A 62 25.18 4.86 -1.32
CA ASP A 62 24.75 5.57 -2.51
C ASP A 62 24.40 4.65 -3.68
N LEU A 63 23.21 4.86 -4.24
CA LEU A 63 23.09 4.95 -5.68
C LEU A 63 22.37 6.26 -6.00
N GLN A 64 23.19 7.27 -6.25
CA GLN A 64 22.79 8.58 -6.75
C GLN A 64 22.15 8.41 -8.14
N LEU A 65 20.82 8.35 -8.19
CA LEU A 65 20.07 8.56 -9.42
C LEU A 65 19.25 9.83 -9.28
N SER A 66 19.79 10.91 -9.83
CA SER A 66 19.17 12.23 -9.83
C SER A 66 17.86 12.22 -10.64
N CYS A 67 16.74 12.49 -9.99
CA CYS A 67 15.64 13.19 -10.66
C CYS A 67 15.24 14.42 -9.86
N THR A 68 16.10 15.43 -9.93
CA THR A 68 15.74 16.82 -9.62
C THR A 68 14.95 17.35 -10.82
N GLY A 69 13.62 17.30 -10.75
CA GLY A 69 12.81 17.65 -11.91
C GLY A 69 11.31 17.70 -11.68
N THR A 70 10.84 18.50 -10.71
CA THR A 70 9.59 19.27 -10.88
C THR A 70 9.71 20.57 -10.11
N ALA A 71 9.26 21.65 -10.76
CA ALA A 71 9.33 23.04 -10.35
C ALA A 71 9.06 23.29 -8.86
N ARG A 72 9.68 24.35 -8.33
CA ARG A 72 9.35 25.02 -7.07
C ARG A 72 7.83 25.16 -6.94
N ARG A 73 7.16 24.20 -6.32
CA ARG A 73 5.82 24.38 -5.80
C ARG A 73 6.01 24.93 -4.39
N ALA A 74 5.31 26.03 -4.11
CA ALA A 74 5.33 26.70 -2.82
C ALA A 74 5.30 25.67 -1.69
N ARG A 75 6.12 25.88 -0.65
CA ARG A 75 5.93 25.19 0.62
C ARG A 75 4.50 25.50 1.06
N THR A 76 3.54 24.63 0.75
CA THR A 76 2.30 24.62 1.51
C THR A 76 2.73 24.21 2.90
N THR A 77 2.71 25.17 3.81
CA THR A 77 2.78 24.98 5.26
C THR A 77 1.55 24.21 5.76
N GLY A 78 1.20 23.12 5.08
CA GLY A 78 0.40 22.07 5.68
C GLY A 78 1.37 21.25 6.49
N GLN A 79 1.24 21.30 7.80
CA GLN A 79 1.85 20.29 8.67
C GLN A 79 1.17 18.96 8.31
N PHE A 80 1.68 18.26 7.29
CA PHE A 80 1.40 16.84 7.19
C PHE A 80 1.93 16.24 8.49
N GLY A 81 1.03 15.66 9.30
CA GLY A 81 1.41 15.02 10.55
C GLY A 81 2.53 14.01 10.30
N HIS A 82 3.36 13.77 11.32
CA HIS A 82 4.39 12.75 11.21
C HIS A 82 3.76 11.41 10.79
N PRO A 83 4.38 10.65 9.85
CA PRO A 83 3.86 9.35 9.45
C PRO A 83 3.67 8.44 10.66
N VAL A 84 2.44 8.02 10.92
CA VAL A 84 2.12 7.10 12.01
C VAL A 84 2.41 5.68 11.54
N LYS A 85 3.38 5.01 12.19
CA LYS A 85 3.73 3.62 11.87
C LYS A 85 2.46 2.75 11.99
N GLY A 86 2.21 1.91 10.99
CA GLY A 86 1.05 1.02 10.95
C GLY A 86 -0.26 1.68 10.52
N SER A 87 -0.33 3.01 10.35
CA SER A 87 -1.53 3.66 9.81
C SER A 87 -1.77 3.28 8.34
N LEU A 88 -3.05 3.20 7.94
CA LEU A 88 -3.46 2.88 6.57
C LEU A 88 -2.80 3.79 5.51
N PRO A 89 -2.72 5.13 5.68
CA PRO A 89 -2.02 5.99 4.72
C PRO A 89 -0.54 5.65 4.57
N THR A 90 0.14 5.27 5.66
CA THR A 90 1.55 4.87 5.63
C THR A 90 1.75 3.53 4.92
N ILE A 91 0.82 2.60 5.11
CA ILE A 91 0.80 1.29 4.43
C ILE A 91 0.62 1.49 2.92
N VAL A 92 -0.45 2.20 2.52
CA VAL A 92 -0.77 2.45 1.11
C VAL A 92 0.33 3.28 0.43
N GLY A 93 0.88 4.28 1.12
CA GLY A 93 1.99 5.09 0.63
C GLY A 93 3.25 4.27 0.35
N ALA A 94 3.63 3.38 1.27
CA ALA A 94 4.77 2.48 1.09
C ALA A 94 4.57 1.53 -0.10
N PHE A 95 3.39 0.90 -0.20
CA PHE A 95 3.01 0.04 -1.31
C PHE A 95 3.08 0.77 -2.66
N LYS A 96 2.38 1.92 -2.79
CA LYS A 96 2.37 2.72 -4.03
C LYS A 96 3.77 3.16 -4.45
N SER A 97 4.61 3.55 -3.48
CA SER A 97 6.00 3.96 -3.71
C SER A 97 6.85 2.80 -4.25
N ALA A 98 6.80 1.63 -3.59
CA ALA A 98 7.57 0.46 -3.97
C ALA A 98 7.18 -0.06 -5.37
N ALA A 99 5.88 -0.14 -5.66
CA ALA A 99 5.37 -0.54 -6.97
C ALA A 99 5.79 0.46 -8.07
N THR A 100 5.64 1.77 -7.82
CA THR A 100 6.07 2.83 -8.78
C THR A 100 7.55 2.72 -9.08
N LYS A 101 8.39 2.53 -8.06
CA LYS A 101 9.84 2.41 -8.22
C LYS A 101 10.19 1.23 -9.12
N ARG A 102 9.68 0.02 -8.82
CA ARG A 102 9.97 -1.19 -9.60
C ARG A 102 9.47 -1.07 -11.05
N ILE A 103 8.27 -0.53 -11.26
CA ILE A 103 7.69 -0.36 -12.60
C ILE A 103 8.47 0.66 -13.42
N ASN A 104 8.84 1.80 -12.83
CA ASN A 104 9.62 2.81 -13.53
C ASN A 104 11.02 2.33 -13.91
N ILE A 105 11.67 1.54 -13.06
CA ILE A 105 12.93 0.86 -13.38
C ILE A 105 12.73 -0.09 -14.57
N GLN A 106 11.71 -0.95 -14.52
CA GLN A 106 11.44 -1.91 -15.57
C GLN A 106 11.10 -1.25 -16.92
N ARG A 107 10.35 -0.14 -16.90
CA ARG A 107 9.93 0.60 -18.11
C ARG A 107 11.00 1.57 -18.65
N GLY A 108 12.08 1.81 -17.91
CA GLY A 108 13.03 2.87 -18.25
C GLY A 108 12.42 4.28 -18.18
N THR A 109 11.34 4.46 -17.41
CA THR A 109 10.61 5.73 -17.27
C THR A 109 10.73 6.28 -15.85
N PRO A 110 11.94 6.67 -15.39
CA PRO A 110 12.12 7.17 -14.04
C PRO A 110 11.21 8.37 -13.78
N CYS A 111 10.62 8.39 -12.58
CA CYS A 111 9.89 9.54 -12.03
C CYS A 111 8.57 9.86 -12.77
N LYS A 112 8.05 8.94 -13.59
CA LYS A 112 6.67 9.00 -14.08
C LYS A 112 5.68 8.58 -12.98
N PRO A 113 4.60 9.37 -12.74
CA PRO A 113 3.56 8.98 -11.80
C PRO A 113 2.78 7.78 -12.35
N LEU A 114 2.52 6.81 -11.49
CA LEU A 114 1.75 5.60 -11.82
C LEU A 114 0.34 5.61 -11.25
N TRP A 115 0.17 6.18 -10.05
CA TRP A 115 -1.07 6.12 -9.28
C TRP A 115 -1.82 7.45 -9.27
N LEU A 116 -3.14 7.39 -9.14
CA LEU A 116 -3.93 8.52 -8.67
C LEU A 116 -3.48 8.93 -7.25
N ARG A 117 -3.57 10.24 -6.96
CA ARG A 117 -3.11 10.81 -5.67
C ARG A 117 -3.83 10.22 -4.48
N ASN A 118 -5.14 10.06 -4.58
CA ASN A 118 -5.99 9.53 -3.51
C ASN A 118 -6.23 8.03 -3.71
N TYR A 119 -6.95 7.44 -2.77
CA TYR A 119 -7.48 6.09 -2.84
C TYR A 119 -8.82 6.07 -2.09
N TYR A 120 -9.69 5.14 -2.46
CA TYR A 120 -10.93 4.89 -1.74
C TYR A 120 -10.65 3.89 -0.63
N GLU A 121 -11.18 4.17 0.56
CA GLU A 121 -11.12 3.28 1.72
C GLU A 121 -12.54 3.16 2.29
N HIS A 122 -12.87 1.97 2.77
CA HIS A 122 -14.15 1.66 3.38
C HIS A 122 -13.92 0.64 4.50
N ILE A 123 -14.46 0.92 5.69
CA ILE A 123 -14.34 0.02 6.84
C ILE A 123 -15.48 -1.00 6.73
N ILE A 124 -15.11 -2.27 6.72
CA ILE A 124 -16.05 -3.39 6.65
C ILE A 124 -16.36 -3.83 8.09
N GLU A 125 -17.58 -3.59 8.54
CA GLU A 125 -17.97 -3.84 9.94
C GLU A 125 -18.85 -5.08 10.12
N THR A 126 -19.51 -5.52 9.04
CA THR A 126 -20.46 -6.64 9.10
C THR A 126 -20.10 -7.77 8.14
N GLU A 127 -20.44 -9.01 8.53
CA GLU A 127 -20.23 -10.19 7.68
C GLU A 127 -20.96 -10.07 6.34
N LYS A 128 -22.19 -9.55 6.34
CA LYS A 128 -22.97 -9.33 5.12
C LYS A 128 -22.26 -8.37 4.16
N GLU A 129 -21.71 -7.29 4.70
CA GLU A 129 -20.97 -6.31 3.92
C GLU A 129 -19.67 -6.90 3.38
N TYR A 130 -18.93 -7.63 4.22
CA TYR A 130 -17.76 -8.39 3.81
C TYR A 130 -18.05 -9.31 2.63
N ILE A 131 -19.08 -10.16 2.75
CA ILE A 131 -19.48 -11.10 1.69
C ILE A 131 -19.78 -10.34 0.38
N ASN A 132 -20.50 -9.23 0.45
CA ASN A 132 -20.83 -8.45 -0.74
C ASN A 132 -19.59 -7.85 -1.40
N ILE A 133 -18.67 -7.27 -0.62
CA ILE A 133 -17.45 -6.65 -1.13
C ILE A 133 -16.48 -7.70 -1.67
N ALA A 134 -16.28 -8.80 -0.94
CA ALA A 134 -15.44 -9.91 -1.39
C ALA A 134 -15.98 -10.52 -2.69
N ASN A 135 -17.29 -10.76 -2.78
CA ASN A 135 -17.93 -11.22 -4.01
C ASN A 135 -17.79 -10.21 -5.14
N TYR A 136 -17.94 -8.91 -4.87
CA TYR A 136 -17.73 -7.87 -5.87
C TYR A 136 -16.31 -7.93 -6.41
N ILE A 137 -15.30 -7.95 -5.53
CA ILE A 137 -13.89 -8.02 -5.88
C ILE A 137 -13.61 -9.26 -6.75
N HIS A 138 -14.06 -10.43 -6.30
CA HIS A 138 -13.85 -11.70 -7.00
C HIS A 138 -14.45 -11.70 -8.41
N ASN A 139 -15.66 -11.18 -8.56
CA ASN A 139 -16.39 -11.20 -9.83
C ASN A 139 -16.07 -9.99 -10.74
N ASN A 140 -15.35 -8.98 -10.25
CA ASN A 140 -15.08 -7.75 -11.01
C ASN A 140 -14.30 -7.98 -12.31
N PRO A 141 -13.26 -8.85 -12.37
CA PRO A 141 -12.57 -9.18 -13.61
C PRO A 141 -13.50 -9.62 -14.74
N GLU A 142 -14.56 -10.38 -14.42
CA GLU A 142 -15.52 -10.90 -15.40
C GLU A 142 -16.58 -9.86 -15.80
N ASN A 143 -16.90 -8.93 -14.89
CA ASN A 143 -17.88 -7.87 -15.14
C ASN A 143 -17.26 -6.61 -15.79
N TRP A 144 -15.94 -6.62 -16.01
CA TRP A 144 -15.20 -5.51 -16.60
C TRP A 144 -15.73 -5.15 -17.99
N GLY A 145 -16.22 -3.91 -18.15
CA GLY A 145 -16.74 -3.39 -19.42
C GLY A 145 -18.25 -3.62 -19.68
N LEU A 146 -18.95 -4.37 -18.82
CA LEU A 146 -20.40 -4.58 -18.94
C LEU A 146 -21.24 -3.69 -18.02
N LYS A 147 -20.68 -3.20 -16.90
CA LYS A 147 -21.41 -2.51 -15.82
C LYS A 147 -20.69 -1.28 -15.26
N ASP A 148 -20.02 -0.50 -16.09
CA ASP A 148 -19.27 0.70 -15.66
C ASP A 148 -20.19 1.90 -15.30
N GLU A 149 -21.38 1.64 -14.75
CA GLU A 149 -22.32 2.68 -14.27
C GLU A 149 -22.02 3.14 -12.83
N TYR A 150 -21.09 2.51 -12.11
CA TYR A 150 -20.88 2.80 -10.67
C TYR A 150 -19.86 3.92 -10.35
N PHE A 151 -19.22 4.52 -11.36
CA PHE A 151 -18.29 5.65 -11.18
C PHE A 151 -18.76 6.96 -11.86
N SER A 152 -20.05 7.06 -12.18
CA SER A 152 -20.68 8.30 -12.66
C SER A 152 -21.50 8.98 -11.55
N VAL A 153 -20.85 9.37 -10.45
CA VAL A 153 -21.37 10.36 -9.47
C VAL A 153 -20.22 11.11 -8.82
#